data_AF-A0A920TZN8-F1
#
_entry.id   AF-A0A920TZN8-F1
#
_cell.length_a   1.000
_cell.length_b   1.000
_cell.length_c   1.000
_cell.angle_alpha   90.00
_cell.angle_beta   90.00
_cell.angle_gamma   90.00
#
_symmetry.space_group_name_H-M   'P 1'
#
loop_
_entity.id
_entity.type
_entity.pdbx_description
1 polymer ?
#
loop_
_entity_poly.entity_id
_entity_poly.type
_entity_poly.pdbx_seq_one_letter_code
_entity_poly.pdbx_strand_id
1 'polypeptide(L)' 'MIDSGSKISIQNGKLNVPNDPVIPFIEGDGIGPDIWKAAVRVLDAAVEKAYDGEKKNSMVRSIRW' A
#
# COMPACT_ATOMS: atom_id res chain seq x y z
N MET A 1 -9.53 -6.48 10.58
CA MET A 1 -9.98 -6.83 9.22
C MET A 1 -8.85 -7.61 8.56
N ILE A 2 -9.15 -8.67 7.84
CA ILE A 2 -8.13 -9.59 7.31
C ILE A 2 -7.53 -8.94 6.05
N ASP A 3 -6.32 -8.41 6.19
CA ASP A 3 -5.54 -7.81 5.10
C ASP A 3 -5.11 -8.89 4.11
N SER A 4 -5.67 -8.86 2.91
CA SER A 4 -5.58 -9.96 1.94
C SER A 4 -4.36 -9.90 1.02
N GLY A 5 -3.34 -9.12 1.36
CA GLY A 5 -2.13 -8.95 0.54
C GLY A 5 -0.96 -9.83 0.98
N SER A 6 0.04 -9.94 0.11
CA SER A 6 1.26 -10.71 0.35
C SER A 6 2.39 -9.87 0.98
N LYS A 7 3.17 -10.47 1.89
CA LYS A 7 4.26 -9.77 2.59
C LYS A 7 5.47 -9.53 1.68
N ILE A 8 6.03 -8.32 1.73
CA ILE A 8 7.31 -8.00 1.08
C ILE A 8 8.45 -8.69 1.85
N SER A 9 9.40 -9.31 1.14
CA SER A 9 10.54 -10.02 1.74
C SER A 9 11.88 -9.52 1.19
N ILE A 10 12.96 -9.76 1.92
CA ILE A 10 14.33 -9.49 1.47
C ILE A 10 15.07 -10.82 1.45
N GLN A 11 15.66 -11.16 0.30
CA GLN A 11 16.49 -12.35 0.13
C GLN A 11 17.80 -11.91 -0.53
N ASN A 12 18.93 -12.25 0.09
CA ASN A 12 20.27 -11.91 -0.41
C ASN A 12 20.45 -10.42 -0.75
N GLY A 13 19.88 -9.52 0.08
CA GLY A 13 19.93 -8.08 -0.14
C GLY A 13 19.02 -7.55 -1.25
N LYS A 14 18.27 -8.42 -1.95
CA LYS A 14 17.29 -8.02 -2.95
C LYS A 14 15.88 -8.02 -2.36
N LEU A 15 15.13 -6.96 -2.64
CA LEU A 15 13.72 -6.87 -2.28
C LEU A 15 12.90 -7.75 -3.22
N ASN A 16 12.15 -8.68 -2.66
CA ASN A 16 11.15 -9.47 -3.37
C ASN A 16 9.76 -8.91 -3.05
N VAL A 17 9.18 -8.24 -4.04
CA VAL A 17 7.87 -7.57 -3.95
C VAL A 17 6.86 -8.38 -4.76
N PRO A 18 5.82 -8.95 -4.12
CA PRO A 18 4.75 -9.66 -4.82
C PRO A 18 3.88 -8.69 -5.65
N ASN A 19 2.94 -9.21 -6.43
CA ASN A 19 2.03 -8.38 -7.24
C ASN A 19 0.92 -7.72 -6.41
N ASP A 20 0.68 -8.21 -5.21
CA ASP A 20 -0.35 -7.80 -4.25
C ASP A 20 0.26 -7.39 -2.89
N PRO A 21 1.30 -6.53 -2.82
CA PRO A 21 2.02 -6.31 -1.58
C PRO A 21 1.18 -5.63 -0.51
N VAL A 22 1.39 -6.03 0.74
CA VAL A 22 0.94 -5.28 1.92
C VAL A 22 1.86 -4.10 2.16
N ILE A 23 1.30 -2.89 2.08
CA ILE A 23 2.01 -1.63 2.31
C ILE A 23 1.49 -1.01 3.60
N PRO A 24 2.29 -1.03 4.69
CA PRO A 24 1.93 -0.35 5.91
C PRO A 24 1.99 1.17 5.73
N PHE A 25 0.99 1.88 6.24
CA PHE A 25 0.98 3.34 6.28
C PHE A 25 0.56 3.88 7.65
N ILE A 26 0.88 5.15 7.87
CA ILE A 26 0.48 5.93 9.04
C ILE A 26 -0.26 7.15 8.49
N GLU A 27 -1.52 7.34 8.89
CA GLU A 27 -2.31 8.50 8.44
C GLU A 27 -1.80 9.82 9.03
N GLY A 28 -1.16 9.74 10.19
CA GLY A 28 -0.83 10.90 11.01
C GLY A 28 -2.07 11.50 11.67
N ASP A 29 -1.89 12.69 12.23
CA ASP A 29 -2.91 13.40 13.02
C ASP A 29 -3.36 14.68 12.32
N GLY A 30 -4.36 15.36 12.88
CA GLY A 30 -4.93 16.58 12.30
C GLY A 30 -5.56 16.30 10.93
N ILE A 31 -5.05 16.94 9.87
CA ILE A 31 -5.53 16.78 8.49
C ILE A 31 -4.97 15.54 7.77
N GLY A 32 -4.09 14.77 8.43
CA GLY A 32 -3.44 13.59 7.86
C GLY A 32 -4.40 12.56 7.25
N PRO A 33 -5.48 12.14 7.95
CA PRO A 33 -6.47 11.21 7.40
C PRO A 33 -7.17 11.73 6.14
N ASP A 34 -7.38 13.04 6.00
CA ASP A 34 -8.04 13.62 4.82
C ASP A 34 -7.11 13.65 3.61
N ILE A 35 -5.84 14.01 3.82
CA ILE A 35 -4.81 13.93 2.79
C ILE A 35 -4.60 12.48 2.35
N TRP A 36 -4.54 11.55 3.31
CA TRP A 36 -4.33 10.13 3.01
C TRP A 36 -5.46 9.53 2.18
N LYS A 37 -6.73 9.85 2.50
CA LYS A 37 -7.89 9.43 1.70
C LYS A 37 -7.82 9.93 0.24
N ALA A 38 -7.21 11.09 0.00
CA ALA A 38 -6.98 11.57 -1.36
C ALA A 38 -5.79 10.84 -2.03
N ALA A 39 -4.69 10.67 -1.29
CA ALA A 39 -3.47 10.03 -1.79
C ALA A 39 -3.68 8.56 -2.20
N VAL A 40 -4.40 7.77 -1.41
CA VAL A 40 -4.66 6.35 -1.73
C VAL A 40 -5.33 6.17 -3.09
N ARG A 41 -6.29 7.03 -3.45
CA ARG A 41 -6.98 6.98 -4.75
C ARG A 41 -6.04 7.21 -5.93
N VAL A 42 -5.07 8.11 -5.76
CA VAL A 42 -4.07 8.40 -6.79
C VAL A 42 -3.10 7.22 -6.94
N LEU A 43 -2.67 6.64 -5.82
CA LEU A 43 -1.77 5.49 -5.81
C LEU A 43 -2.41 4.24 -6.43
N ASP A 44 -3.68 3.97 -6.13
CA ASP A 44 -4.42 2.84 -6.70
C ASP A 44 -4.57 3.01 -8.22
N ALA A 45 -4.99 4.20 -8.67
CA ALA A 45 -5.15 4.49 -10.09
C ALA A 45 -3.80 4.44 -10.86
N ALA A 46 -2.72 4.88 -10.23
CA ALA A 46 -1.38 4.85 -10.84
C ALA A 46 -0.89 3.40 -11.03
N VAL A 47 -1.09 2.53 -10.04
CA VAL A 47 -0.70 1.10 -10.15
C VAL A 47 -1.56 0.39 -11.18
N GLU A 48 -2.87 0.58 -11.13
CA GLU A 48 -3.79 0.02 -12.14
C GLU A 48 -3.35 0.42 -13.55
N LYS A 49 -3.03 1.71 -13.76
CA LYS A 49 -2.64 2.21 -15.07
C LYS A 49 -1.26 1.73 -15.53
N ALA A 50 -0.30 1.58 -14.62
CA ALA A 50 1.07 1.19 -14.96
C ALA A 50 1.20 -0.29 -15.27
N TYR A 51 0.33 -1.12 -14.69
CA TYR A 51 0.41 -2.58 -14.77
C TYR A 51 -0.82 -3.23 -15.42
N ASP A 52 -1.70 -2.44 -16.02
CA ASP A 52 -2.94 -2.92 -16.69
C ASP A 52 -3.75 -3.89 -15.81
N GLY A 53 -3.80 -3.59 -14.50
CA GLY A 53 -4.48 -4.41 -13.49
C GLY A 53 -3.75 -5.68 -13.03
N GLU A 54 -2.58 -6.01 -13.59
CA GLU A 54 -1.76 -7.18 -13.17
C GLU A 54 -1.21 -7.05 -11.75
N LYS A 55 -1.04 -5.81 -11.26
CA LYS A 55 -0.58 -5.51 -9.91
C LYS A 55 -1.63 -4.71 -9.14
N LYS A 56 -1.66 -4.92 -7.83
CA LYS A 56 -2.58 -4.26 -6.90
C LYS A 56 -1.87 -3.94 -5.59
N ASN A 57 -2.34 -2.93 -4.88
CA ASN A 57 -1.74 -2.45 -3.65
C ASN A 57 -2.68 -2.78 -2.50
N SER A 58 -2.21 -3.49 -1.48
CA SER A 58 -2.99 -3.74 -0.27
C SER A 58 -2.50 -2.83 0.85
N MET A 59 -3.22 -1.75 1.15
CA MET A 59 -2.79 -0.79 2.16
C MET A 59 -3.32 -1.14 3.55
N VAL A 60 -2.42 -1.20 4.52
CA VAL A 60 -2.75 -1.58 5.90
C VAL A 60 -2.36 -0.47 6.86
N ARG A 61 -3.31 -0.02 7.66
CA ARG A 61 -3.04 0.99 8.68
C ARG A 61 -2.18 0.36 9.78
N SER A 62 -0.99 0.90 9.98
CA SER A 62 -0.02 0.36 10.93
C SER A 62 -0.27 0.88 12.36
N ILE A 63 -0.59 2.17 12.51
CA ILE A 63 -0.71 2.84 13.81
C ILE A 63 -1.84 3.88 13.75
N ARG A 64 -2.54 4.06 14.88
CA ARG A 64 -3.39 5.21 15.19
C ARG A 64 -2.81 5.86 16.46
N TRP A 65 -2.46 7.13 16.38
CA TRP A 65 -2.08 7.93 17.55
C TRP A 65 -3.32 8.37 18.33
#